data_AF-A0A316NMC7-F1
#
_entry.id   AF-A0A316NMC7-F1
#
_cell.length_a   1.000
_cell.length_b   1.000
_cell.length_c   1.000
_cell.angle_alpha   90.00
_cell.angle_beta   90.00
_cell.angle_gamma   90.00
#
_symmetry.space_group_name_H-M   'P 1'
#
loop_
_entity.id
_entity.type
_entity.pdbx_description
1 polymer ?
#
loop_
_entity_poly.entity_id
_entity_poly.type
_entity_poly.pdbx_seq_one_letter_code
_entity_poly.pdbx_strand_id
1 'polypeptide(L)'
;MSLLVFGFRKYWLIRRRSELNYSISALVRKLGDLQKYSANIGDGTISMQNMMNMPSSLFNRAVAFMAFSQAGAMRGAQQNMQMMGPQIQFQLQQMQQSQQGQNPQATQMYQQWIFQNLYKQELQKYQKHEEKLLHQQEQEIEQEKARLEAELRMVEAEYESTAQAEKQSVNFWKPEYTA
;
A
#
# COMPACT_ATOMS: atom_id res chain seq x y z
N MET A 1 -4.52 -48.71 16.25
CA MET A 1 -4.09 -47.33 16.61
C MET A 1 -3.62 -46.49 15.43
N SER A 2 -3.16 -47.07 14.30
CA SER A 2 -2.65 -46.31 13.15
C SER A 2 -3.71 -45.43 12.44
N LEU A 3 -4.95 -45.91 12.27
CA LEU A 3 -6.02 -45.15 11.61
C LEU A 3 -6.40 -43.85 12.37
N LEU A 4 -6.38 -43.89 13.71
CA LEU A 4 -6.66 -42.70 14.54
C LEU A 4 -5.55 -41.63 14.39
N VAL A 5 -4.30 -42.05 14.22
CA VAL A 5 -3.15 -41.15 13.98
C VAL A 5 -3.29 -40.46 12.63
N PHE A 6 -3.68 -41.19 11.58
CA PHE A 6 -3.95 -40.61 10.26
C PHE A 6 -5.14 -39.63 10.30
N GLY A 7 -6.21 -39.98 11.01
CA GLY A 7 -7.36 -39.09 11.22
C GLY A 7 -6.98 -37.78 11.91
N PHE A 8 -6.20 -37.84 13.00
CA PHE A 8 -5.71 -36.65 13.70
C PHE A 8 -4.81 -35.79 12.81
N ARG A 9 -3.87 -36.41 12.07
CA ARG A 9 -2.98 -35.67 11.16
C ARG A 9 -3.76 -34.97 10.05
N LYS A 10 -4.72 -35.65 9.43
CA LYS A 10 -5.60 -35.06 8.41
C LYS A 10 -6.41 -33.89 8.96
N TYR A 11 -6.99 -34.02 10.16
CA TYR A 11 -7.71 -32.92 10.80
C TYR A 11 -6.80 -31.70 11.03
N TRP A 12 -5.58 -31.93 11.53
CA TRP A 12 -4.58 -30.87 11.71
C TRP A 12 -4.22 -30.19 10.38
N LEU A 13 -3.99 -30.97 9.31
CA LEU A 13 -3.69 -30.45 7.97
C LEU A 13 -4.87 -29.64 7.39
N ILE A 14 -6.11 -30.09 7.58
CA ILE A 14 -7.32 -29.36 7.15
C ILE A 14 -7.40 -28.00 7.86
N ARG A 15 -7.17 -27.97 9.18
CA ARG A 15 -7.14 -26.73 9.95
C ARG A 15 -6.02 -25.80 9.45
N ARG A 16 -4.80 -26.33 9.27
CA ARG A 16 -3.66 -25.57 8.75
C ARG A 16 -3.94 -24.97 7.38
N ARG A 17 -4.55 -25.73 6.47
CA ARG A 17 -4.99 -25.27 5.14
C ARG A 17 -6.00 -24.13 5.24
N SER A 18 -6.95 -24.23 6.16
CA SER A 18 -7.94 -23.17 6.40
C SER A 18 -7.29 -21.89 6.92
N GLU A 19 -6.36 -22.01 7.87
CA GLU A 19 -5.61 -20.88 8.42
C GLU A 19 -4.77 -20.19 7.34
N LEU A 20 -4.05 -20.95 6.51
CA LEU A 20 -3.25 -20.42 5.41
C LEU A 20 -4.12 -19.69 4.36
N ASN A 21 -5.25 -20.28 3.95
CA ASN A 21 -6.18 -19.64 3.01
C ASN A 21 -6.79 -18.36 3.57
N TYR A 22 -7.08 -18.31 4.87
CA TYR A 22 -7.55 -17.10 5.53
C TYR A 22 -6.49 -15.99 5.46
N SER A 23 -5.23 -16.31 5.80
CA SER A 23 -4.12 -15.37 5.72
C SER A 23 -3.88 -14.86 4.29
N ILE A 24 -3.88 -15.75 3.30
CA ILE A 24 -3.76 -15.37 1.88
C ILE A 24 -4.89 -14.42 1.48
N SER A 25 -6.14 -14.73 1.88
CA SER A 25 -7.29 -13.89 1.58
C SER A 25 -7.19 -12.51 2.22
N ALA A 26 -6.68 -12.43 3.45
CA ALA A 26 -6.43 -11.16 4.13
C ALA A 26 -5.37 -10.32 3.41
N LEU A 27 -4.27 -10.94 2.95
CA LEU A 27 -3.24 -10.27 2.15
C LEU A 27 -3.78 -9.77 0.82
N VAL A 28 -4.59 -10.56 0.11
CA VAL A 28 -5.22 -10.14 -1.16
C VAL A 28 -6.16 -8.95 -0.95
N ARG A 29 -6.94 -8.93 0.14
CA ARG A 29 -7.77 -7.77 0.48
C ARG A 29 -6.92 -6.53 0.74
N LYS A 30 -5.85 -6.66 1.53
CA LYS A 30 -4.92 -5.58 1.82
C LYS A 30 -4.26 -5.04 0.54
N LEU A 31 -3.89 -5.92 -0.40
CA LEU A 31 -3.32 -5.53 -1.69
C LEU A 31 -4.33 -4.73 -2.52
N GLY A 32 -5.58 -5.22 -2.64
CA GLY A 32 -6.62 -4.52 -3.38
C GLY A 32 -6.98 -3.16 -2.76
N ASP A 33 -6.95 -3.07 -1.43
CA ASP A 33 -7.08 -1.81 -0.70
C ASP A 33 -5.94 -0.84 -1.08
N LEU A 34 -4.68 -1.28 -1.01
CA LEU A 34 -3.51 -0.46 -1.35
C LEU A 34 -3.53 0.05 -2.80
N GLN A 35 -3.95 -0.80 -3.75
CA GLN A 35 -4.08 -0.40 -5.16
C GLN A 35 -5.12 0.71 -5.34
N LYS A 36 -6.26 0.62 -4.65
CA LYS A 36 -7.28 1.69 -4.64
C LYS A 36 -6.73 2.97 -4.02
N TYR A 37 -5.91 2.86 -2.98
CA TYR A 37 -5.26 4.02 -2.36
C TYR A 37 -4.24 4.68 -3.30
N SER A 38 -3.40 3.90 -3.96
CA SER A 38 -2.43 4.39 -4.95
C SER A 38 -3.14 5.14 -6.09
N ALA A 39 -4.22 4.57 -6.63
CA ALA A 39 -5.04 5.23 -7.65
C ALA A 39 -5.62 6.59 -7.19
N ASN A 40 -5.93 6.74 -5.90
CA ASN A 40 -6.45 7.97 -5.32
C ASN A 40 -5.37 9.02 -4.98
N ILE A 41 -4.08 8.64 -4.94
CA ILE A 41 -2.95 9.56 -4.71
C ILE A 41 -2.47 10.21 -6.02
N GLY A 42 -2.69 9.57 -7.17
CA GLY A 42 -2.19 10.01 -8.48
C GLY A 42 -2.55 11.44 -8.88
N ASP A 43 -3.67 11.99 -8.41
CA ASP A 43 -4.11 13.37 -8.70
C ASP A 43 -3.53 14.41 -7.71
N GLY A 44 -2.74 13.96 -6.74
CA GLY A 44 -1.91 14.80 -5.91
C GLY A 44 -2.59 15.51 -4.73
N THR A 45 -3.90 15.34 -4.61
CA THR A 45 -4.66 15.60 -3.40
C THR A 45 -5.68 14.48 -3.25
N ILE A 46 -5.66 13.77 -2.13
CA ILE A 46 -6.78 12.89 -1.80
C ILE A 46 -7.97 13.82 -1.56
N SER A 47 -8.92 13.86 -2.50
CA SER A 47 -10.13 14.65 -2.30
C SER A 47 -10.92 14.07 -1.12
N MET A 48 -11.61 14.92 -0.35
CA MET A 48 -12.46 14.48 0.76
C MET A 48 -13.47 13.41 0.30
N GLN A 49 -13.92 13.50 -0.95
CA GLN A 49 -14.80 12.54 -1.61
C GLN A 49 -14.13 11.16 -1.79
N ASN A 50 -12.88 11.13 -2.24
CA ASN A 50 -12.09 9.89 -2.38
C ASN A 50 -11.77 9.28 -1.02
N MET A 51 -11.59 10.12 0.01
CA MET A 51 -11.38 9.68 1.39
C MET A 51 -12.63 9.04 2.00
N MET A 52 -13.83 9.56 1.70
CA MET A 52 -15.10 8.97 2.13
C MET A 52 -15.38 7.61 1.51
N ASN A 53 -14.89 7.36 0.29
CA ASN A 53 -15.03 6.09 -0.42
C ASN A 53 -13.89 5.09 -0.14
N MET A 54 -12.95 5.46 0.75
CA MET A 54 -11.78 4.65 1.05
C MET A 54 -12.10 3.56 2.08
N PRO A 55 -11.52 2.35 1.95
CA PRO A 55 -11.59 1.35 3.01
C PRO A 55 -11.11 1.90 4.36
N SER A 56 -11.80 1.57 5.44
CA SER A 56 -11.49 2.06 6.80
C SER A 56 -10.07 1.68 7.26
N SER A 57 -9.53 0.57 6.75
CA SER A 57 -8.16 0.11 6.93
C SER A 57 -7.10 1.13 6.46
N LEU A 58 -7.44 1.97 5.49
CA LEU A 58 -6.55 2.93 4.86
C LEU A 58 -6.88 4.38 5.20
N PHE A 59 -8.05 4.64 5.78
CA PHE A 59 -8.49 5.97 6.14
C PHE A 59 -7.47 6.72 7.01
N ASN A 60 -6.98 6.08 8.09
CA ASN A 60 -5.98 6.70 8.96
C ASN A 60 -4.68 7.03 8.22
N ARG A 61 -4.27 6.20 7.27
CA ARG A 61 -3.08 6.45 6.45
C ARG A 61 -3.31 7.62 5.50
N ALA A 62 -4.47 7.68 4.85
CA ALA A 62 -4.84 8.79 3.97
C ALA A 62 -4.87 10.14 4.70
N VAL A 63 -5.48 10.16 5.90
CA VAL A 63 -5.51 11.35 6.75
C VAL A 63 -4.10 11.75 7.19
N ALA A 64 -3.28 10.79 7.63
CA ALA A 64 -1.90 11.05 8.02
C ALA A 64 -1.06 11.59 6.84
N PHE A 65 -1.20 11.00 5.66
CA PHE A 65 -0.53 11.46 4.45
C PHE A 65 -0.97 12.89 4.09
N MET A 66 -2.27 13.17 4.09
CA MET A 66 -2.80 14.51 3.78
C MET A 66 -2.28 15.56 4.77
N ALA A 67 -2.32 15.27 6.07
CA ALA A 67 -1.83 16.19 7.09
C ALA A 67 -0.32 16.42 6.96
N PHE A 68 0.45 15.35 6.73
CA PHE A 68 1.90 15.42 6.59
C PHE A 68 2.33 16.13 5.30
N SER A 69 1.69 15.81 4.16
CA SER A 69 2.02 16.38 2.87
C SER A 69 1.66 17.88 2.81
N GLN A 70 0.51 18.29 3.36
CA GLN A 70 0.15 19.72 3.41
C GLN A 70 1.09 20.52 4.32
N ALA A 71 1.33 20.03 5.54
CA ALA A 71 2.21 20.73 6.49
C ALA A 71 3.66 20.77 6.00
N GLY A 72 4.14 19.67 5.42
CA GLY A 72 5.48 19.54 4.84
C GLY A 72 5.66 20.43 3.61
N ALA A 73 4.72 20.38 2.66
CA ALA A 73 4.77 21.21 1.46
C ALA A 73 4.65 22.70 1.78
N MET A 74 3.82 23.11 2.75
CA MET A 74 3.79 24.50 3.20
C MET A 74 5.14 24.95 3.75
N ARG A 75 5.76 24.16 4.64
CA ARG A 75 7.06 24.50 5.24
C ARG A 75 8.16 24.55 4.18
N GLY A 76 8.21 23.56 3.30
CA GLY A 76 9.17 23.49 2.20
C GLY A 76 9.01 24.64 1.20
N ALA A 77 7.77 24.98 0.83
CA ALA A 77 7.49 26.12 -0.02
C ALA A 77 7.91 27.45 0.63
N GLN A 78 7.65 27.62 1.93
CA GLN A 78 8.03 28.81 2.67
C GLN A 78 9.56 28.95 2.81
N GLN A 79 10.25 27.84 3.04
CA GLN A 79 11.72 27.80 3.12
C GLN A 79 12.37 28.06 1.76
N ASN A 80 11.89 27.43 0.69
CA ASN A 80 12.36 27.69 -0.67
C ASN A 80 12.09 29.13 -1.08
N MET A 81 10.95 29.70 -0.67
CA MET A 81 10.63 31.09 -0.94
C MET A 81 11.55 32.07 -0.17
N GLN A 82 11.96 31.76 1.07
CA GLN A 82 12.99 32.54 1.76
C GLN A 82 14.35 32.45 1.07
N MET A 83 14.76 31.26 0.63
CA MET A 83 16.04 31.08 -0.08
C MET A 83 16.06 31.72 -1.47
N MET A 84 14.95 31.64 -2.21
CA MET A 84 14.77 32.32 -3.49
C MET A 84 14.40 33.79 -3.31
N GLY A 85 14.17 34.26 -2.07
CA GLY A 85 13.78 35.63 -1.74
C GLY A 85 14.66 36.70 -2.42
N PRO A 86 16.00 36.60 -2.36
CA PRO A 86 16.89 37.55 -3.03
C PRO A 86 16.74 37.54 -4.56
N GLN A 87 16.52 36.37 -5.15
CA GLN A 87 16.41 36.18 -6.60
C GLN A 87 15.03 36.61 -7.13
N ILE A 88 13.98 36.33 -6.37
CA ILE A 88 12.62 36.81 -6.62
C ILE A 88 12.62 38.34 -6.54
N GLN A 89 13.24 38.92 -5.51
CA GLN A 89 13.33 40.37 -5.35
C GLN A 89 14.11 41.03 -6.49
N PHE A 90 15.19 40.40 -6.95
CA PHE A 90 15.97 40.88 -8.11
C PHE A 90 15.19 40.80 -9.42
N GLN A 91 14.48 39.70 -9.67
CA GLN A 91 13.63 39.53 -10.85
C GLN A 91 12.46 40.52 -10.85
N LEU A 92 11.90 40.79 -9.68
CA LEU A 92 10.80 41.72 -9.50
C LEU A 92 11.26 43.17 -9.67
N GLN A 93 12.47 43.50 -9.23
CA GLN A 93 13.11 44.81 -9.45
C GLN A 93 13.43 45.04 -10.94
N GLN A 94 13.83 43.99 -11.67
CA GLN A 94 14.01 44.06 -13.12
C GLN A 94 12.67 44.25 -13.85
N MET A 95 11.60 43.59 -13.38
CA MET A 95 10.25 43.73 -13.94
C MET A 95 9.64 45.11 -13.65
N GLN A 96 9.96 45.72 -12.51
CA GLN A 96 9.60 47.11 -12.20
C GLN A 96 10.30 48.13 -13.11
N GLN A 97 11.49 47.82 -13.64
CA GLN A 97 12.19 48.69 -14.60
C GLN A 97 11.59 48.64 -16.02
N SER A 98 10.95 47.54 -16.42
CA SER A 98 10.28 47.44 -17.72
C SER A 98 8.85 47.99 -17.63
N GLN A 99 8.65 49.30 -17.89
CA GLN A 99 7.44 50.11 -18.24
C GLN A 99 5.99 49.73 -17.78
N GLN A 100 5.69 48.54 -17.25
CA GLN A 100 4.42 48.09 -16.66
C GLN A 100 4.45 48.06 -15.11
N GLY A 101 5.47 48.65 -14.49
CA GLY A 101 5.84 48.47 -13.07
C GLY A 101 5.00 49.20 -12.01
N GLN A 102 3.84 49.76 -12.32
CA GLN A 102 3.07 50.60 -11.38
C GLN A 102 1.93 49.88 -10.61
N ASN A 103 1.88 48.54 -10.63
CA ASN A 103 0.85 47.79 -9.91
C ASN A 103 1.42 46.98 -8.71
N PRO A 104 1.29 47.49 -7.46
CA PRO A 104 1.58 46.74 -6.23
C PRO A 104 0.86 45.38 -6.16
N GLN A 105 -0.30 45.29 -6.81
CA GLN A 105 -1.14 44.10 -6.86
C GLN A 105 -0.54 42.97 -7.73
N ALA A 106 0.16 43.32 -8.82
CA ALA A 106 0.87 42.35 -9.66
C ALA A 106 2.08 41.74 -8.95
N THR A 107 2.75 42.53 -8.10
CA THR A 107 3.87 42.07 -7.27
C THR A 107 3.44 41.01 -6.26
N GLN A 108 2.31 41.24 -5.57
CA GLN A 108 1.75 40.26 -4.64
C GLN A 108 1.24 39.01 -5.36
N MET A 109 0.61 39.17 -6.53
CA MET A 109 0.14 38.05 -7.35
C MET A 109 1.30 37.16 -7.82
N TYR A 110 2.42 37.76 -8.23
CA TYR A 110 3.61 37.02 -8.65
C TYR A 110 4.23 36.22 -7.50
N GLN A 111 4.32 36.81 -6.30
CA GLN A 111 4.78 36.06 -5.11
C GLN A 111 3.84 34.88 -4.81
N GLN A 112 2.52 35.07 -4.81
CA GLN A 112 1.57 33.98 -4.58
C GLN A 112 1.68 32.88 -5.64
N TRP A 113 1.89 33.23 -6.91
CA TRP A 113 2.09 32.26 -7.98
C TRP A 113 3.36 31.43 -7.80
N ILE A 114 4.49 32.07 -7.43
CA ILE A 114 5.74 31.36 -7.10
C ILE A 114 5.50 30.40 -5.92
N PHE A 115 4.82 30.86 -4.88
CA PHE A 115 4.49 30.02 -3.72
C PHE A 115 3.66 28.81 -4.13
N GLN A 116 2.61 29.00 -4.93
CA GLN A 116 1.77 27.90 -5.40
C GLN A 116 2.55 26.88 -6.23
N ASN A 117 3.49 27.33 -7.08
CA ASN A 117 4.32 26.41 -7.85
C ASN A 117 5.29 25.62 -6.96
N LEU A 118 5.96 26.28 -6.02
CA LEU A 118 6.84 25.63 -5.06
C LEU A 118 6.07 24.63 -4.19
N TYR A 119 4.87 25.01 -3.75
CA TYR A 119 3.97 24.16 -2.99
C TYR A 119 3.56 22.92 -3.78
N LYS A 120 3.16 23.07 -5.05
CA LYS A 120 2.86 21.94 -5.95
C LYS A 120 4.08 21.04 -6.16
N GLN A 121 5.26 21.62 -6.31
CA GLN A 121 6.50 20.88 -6.50
C GLN A 121 6.86 20.04 -5.26
N GLU A 122 6.73 20.60 -4.07
CA GLU A 122 6.96 19.86 -2.82
C GLU A 122 5.90 18.77 -2.63
N LEU A 123 4.63 19.04 -2.91
CA LEU A 123 3.58 18.01 -2.89
C LEU A 123 3.90 16.83 -3.83
N GLN A 124 4.39 17.10 -5.04
CA GLN A 124 4.83 16.04 -5.96
C GLN A 124 5.98 15.18 -5.41
N LYS A 125 6.89 15.76 -4.61
CA LYS A 125 7.94 14.97 -3.95
C LYS A 125 7.35 14.04 -2.89
N TYR A 126 6.42 14.52 -2.08
CA TYR A 126 5.72 13.71 -1.10
C TYR A 126 4.88 12.60 -1.75
N GLN A 127 4.24 12.87 -2.88
CA GLN A 127 3.53 11.86 -3.67
C GLN A 127 4.47 10.76 -4.15
N LYS A 128 5.58 11.13 -4.82
CA LYS A 128 6.57 10.14 -5.28
C LYS A 128 7.18 9.33 -4.15
N HIS A 129 7.31 9.93 -2.96
CA HIS A 129 7.77 9.21 -1.78
C HIS A 129 6.72 8.21 -1.30
N GLU A 130 5.46 8.60 -1.22
CA GLU A 130 4.37 7.70 -0.83
C GLU A 130 4.15 6.58 -1.86
N GLU A 131 4.21 6.87 -3.17
CA GLU A 131 4.16 5.87 -4.24
C GLU A 131 5.26 4.82 -4.10
N LYS A 132 6.49 5.24 -3.79
CA LYS A 132 7.60 4.31 -3.53
C LYS A 132 7.33 3.41 -2.32
N LEU A 133 6.83 3.99 -1.22
CA LEU A 133 6.46 3.21 -0.02
C LEU A 133 5.32 2.23 -0.32
N LEU A 134 4.35 2.63 -1.12
CA LEU A 134 3.25 1.77 -1.55
C LEU A 134 3.74 0.61 -2.40
N HIS A 135 4.57 0.88 -3.42
CA HIS A 135 5.13 -0.19 -4.25
C HIS A 135 6.02 -1.15 -3.45
N GLN A 136 6.79 -0.67 -2.49
CA GLN A 136 7.55 -1.54 -1.59
C GLN A 136 6.62 -2.46 -0.78
N GLN A 137 5.55 -1.91 -0.20
CA GLN A 137 4.58 -2.70 0.55
C GLN A 137 3.80 -3.69 -0.33
N GLU A 138 3.47 -3.31 -1.56
CA GLU A 138 2.86 -4.23 -2.54
C GLU A 138 3.80 -5.41 -2.81
N GLN A 139 5.09 -5.15 -3.04
CA GLN A 139 6.09 -6.20 -3.24
C GLN A 139 6.25 -7.10 -2.02
N GLU A 140 6.29 -6.54 -0.81
CA GLU A 140 6.36 -7.32 0.43
C GLU A 140 5.14 -8.24 0.59
N ILE A 141 3.94 -7.73 0.30
CA ILE A 141 2.70 -8.52 0.36
C ILE A 141 2.69 -9.61 -0.70
N GLU A 142 3.16 -9.33 -1.92
CA GLU A 142 3.27 -10.33 -2.98
C GLU A 142 4.26 -11.45 -2.63
N GLN A 143 5.41 -11.10 -2.04
CA GLN A 143 6.38 -12.08 -1.56
C GLN A 143 5.82 -12.94 -0.43
N GLU A 144 5.14 -12.33 0.54
CA GLU A 144 4.50 -13.05 1.64
C GLU A 144 3.39 -13.98 1.13
N LYS A 145 2.57 -13.50 0.20
CA LYS A 145 1.55 -14.30 -0.47
C LYS A 145 2.17 -15.50 -1.19
N ALA A 146 3.23 -15.30 -1.97
CA ALA A 146 3.91 -16.38 -2.69
C ALA A 146 4.49 -17.42 -1.72
N ARG A 147 5.04 -16.98 -0.58
CA ARG A 147 5.52 -17.87 0.48
C ARG A 147 4.39 -18.71 1.09
N LEU A 148 3.25 -18.09 1.41
CA LEU A 148 2.10 -18.79 1.97
C LEU A 148 1.45 -19.75 0.96
N GLU A 149 1.40 -19.39 -0.33
CA GLU A 149 0.94 -20.27 -1.40
C GLU A 149 1.88 -21.47 -1.58
N ALA A 150 3.19 -21.28 -1.46
CA ALA A 150 4.14 -22.39 -1.47
C ALA A 150 3.93 -23.32 -0.27
N GLU A 151 3.72 -22.77 0.93
CA GLU A 151 3.40 -23.55 2.13
C GLU A 151 2.08 -24.31 1.98
N LEU A 152 1.06 -23.67 1.41
CA LEU A 152 -0.24 -24.28 1.13
C LEU A 152 -0.09 -25.51 0.22
N ARG A 153 0.69 -25.40 -0.87
CA ARG A 153 0.97 -26.54 -1.77
C ARG A 153 1.65 -27.69 -1.06
N MET A 154 2.59 -27.41 -0.16
CA MET A 154 3.26 -28.45 0.65
C MET A 154 2.27 -29.14 1.59
N VAL A 155 1.39 -28.39 2.25
CA VAL A 155 0.34 -28.93 3.12
C VAL A 155 -0.67 -29.77 2.33
N GLU A 156 -1.03 -29.36 1.12
CA GLU A 156 -1.92 -30.11 0.23
C GLU A 156 -1.29 -31.42 -0.23
N ALA A 157 -0.02 -31.40 -0.65
CA ALA A 157 0.73 -32.61 -0.99
C ALA A 157 0.82 -33.58 0.21
N GLU A 158 1.05 -33.05 1.41
CA GLU A 158 1.08 -33.85 2.63
C GLU A 158 -0.29 -34.47 2.92
N TYR A 159 -1.37 -33.70 2.77
CA TYR A 159 -2.73 -34.19 2.96
C TYR A 159 -3.07 -35.33 2.00
N GLU A 160 -2.72 -35.20 0.72
CA GLU A 160 -2.93 -36.25 -0.28
C GLU A 160 -2.14 -37.51 0.04
N SER A 161 -0.86 -37.37 0.39
CA SER A 161 -0.01 -38.51 0.77
C SER A 161 -0.56 -39.24 2.01
N THR A 162 -1.05 -38.48 3.01
CA THR A 162 -1.65 -39.02 4.23
C THR A 162 -2.96 -39.75 3.92
N ALA A 163 -3.78 -39.21 3.02
CA ALA A 163 -5.02 -39.84 2.58
C ALA A 163 -4.78 -41.13 1.78
N GLN A 164 -3.72 -41.18 0.97
CA GLN A 164 -3.33 -42.41 0.26
C GLN A 164 -2.79 -43.47 1.23
N ALA A 165 -1.92 -43.08 2.17
CA ALA A 165 -1.40 -43.98 3.20
C ALA A 165 -2.51 -44.55 4.10
N GLU A 166 -3.51 -43.73 4.45
CA GLU A 166 -4.71 -44.18 5.17
C GLU A 166 -5.47 -45.25 4.38
N LYS A 167 -5.77 -45.01 3.09
CA LYS A 167 -6.45 -45.99 2.22
C LYS A 167 -5.67 -47.30 2.11
N GLN A 168 -4.36 -47.23 1.98
CA GLN A 168 -3.50 -48.43 1.96
C GLN A 168 -3.52 -49.16 3.30
N SER A 169 -3.45 -48.43 4.42
CA SER A 169 -3.58 -48.99 5.77
C SER A 169 -4.90 -49.74 5.93
N VAL A 170 -6.03 -49.20 5.47
CA VAL A 170 -7.34 -49.88 5.58
C VAL A 170 -7.32 -51.29 4.95
N ASN A 171 -6.58 -51.50 3.85
CA ASN A 171 -6.45 -52.82 3.23
C ASN A 171 -5.72 -53.85 4.09
N PHE A 172 -4.84 -53.43 5.01
CA PHE A 172 -4.17 -54.31 5.97
C PHE A 172 -5.08 -54.70 7.13
N TRP A 173 -6.07 -53.87 7.46
CA TRP A 173 -7.00 -54.10 8.56
C TRP A 173 -8.32 -54.75 8.11
N LYS A 174 -8.51 -54.97 6.81
CA LYS A 174 -9.70 -55.68 6.31
C LYS A 174 -9.67 -57.12 6.87
N PRO A 175 -10.77 -57.62 7.46
CA PRO A 175 -10.83 -59.01 7.86
C PRO A 175 -10.77 -59.90 6.62
N GLU A 176 -9.78 -60.78 6.57
CA GLU A 176 -9.75 -61.87 5.60
C GLU A 176 -10.69 -62.96 6.10
N TYR A 177 -11.93 -62.95 5.63
CA TYR A 177 -12.83 -64.07 5.82
C TYR A 177 -12.41 -65.18 4.85
N THR A 178 -11.56 -66.09 5.30
CA THR A 178 -11.35 -67.39 4.63
C THR A 178 -12.50 -68.31 5.00
N ALA A 179 -13.20 -68.84 3.98
CA ALA A 179 -14.11 -69.98 4.11
C ALA A 179 -13.34 -71.28 4.36
#